data_AF-A0AAV6JHE6-F1
#
_entry.id   AF-A0AAV6JHE6-F1
#
_cell.length_a   1.000
_cell.length_b   1.000
_cell.length_c   1.000
_cell.angle_alpha   90.00
_cell.angle_beta   90.00
_cell.angle_gamma   90.00
#
_symmetry.space_group_name_H-M   'P 1'
#
loop_
_entity.id
_entity.type
_entity.pdbx_description
1 polymer ?
#
loop_
_entity_poly.entity_id
_entity_poly.type
_entity_poly.pdbx_seq_one_letter_code
_entity_poly.pdbx_strand_id
1 'polypeptide(L)'
;MEGEAANTLTNLDEMNEGKEKWCERMRRVGFVEEVFGEDTINEARTLLRKYDSNWEMRVEEKDGCLGLWWKGQPVSFCSLWK
;
A
#
# COMPACT_ATOMS: atom_id res chain seq x y z
N MET A 1 -17.04 -29.20 -23.21
CA MET A 1 -17.73 -28.76 -21.99
C MET A 1 -16.89 -29.25 -20.83
N GLU A 2 -15.93 -28.43 -20.41
CA GLU A 2 -15.12 -28.67 -19.21
C GLU A 2 -15.07 -27.34 -18.47
N GLY A 3 -16.16 -27.08 -17.75
CA GLY A 3 -16.18 -26.09 -16.70
C GLY A 3 -15.69 -26.72 -15.41
N GLU A 4 -15.43 -25.84 -14.43
CA GLU A 4 -15.35 -26.17 -13.00
C GLU A 4 -14.03 -26.78 -12.51
N ALA A 5 -12.99 -25.95 -12.41
CA ALA A 5 -11.96 -26.12 -11.37
C ALA A 5 -11.18 -24.84 -11.00
N ALA A 6 -11.71 -23.63 -11.25
CA ALA A 6 -11.07 -22.37 -10.82
C ALA A 6 -11.85 -21.67 -9.70
N ASN A 7 -12.69 -22.40 -8.96
CA ASN A 7 -13.42 -21.85 -7.82
C ASN A 7 -12.69 -22.13 -6.49
N THR A 8 -11.36 -22.12 -6.52
CA THR A 8 -10.54 -22.18 -5.31
C THR A 8 -10.48 -20.79 -4.67
N LEU A 9 -11.43 -20.55 -3.78
CA LEU A 9 -11.29 -19.69 -2.59
C LEU A 9 -10.97 -18.22 -2.85
N THR A 10 -11.86 -17.49 -3.51
CA THR A 10 -11.97 -16.03 -3.25
C THR A 10 -12.63 -15.85 -1.90
N ASN A 11 -11.85 -15.95 -0.83
CA ASN A 11 -12.27 -15.39 0.44
C ASN A 11 -12.36 -13.88 0.23
N LEU A 12 -13.57 -13.37 -0.01
CA LEU A 12 -13.83 -11.94 -0.26
C LEU A 12 -13.32 -11.06 0.90
N ASP A 13 -13.27 -11.61 2.12
CA ASP A 13 -12.75 -10.92 3.30
C ASP A 13 -11.20 -10.82 3.31
N GLU A 14 -10.51 -11.62 2.50
CA GLU A 14 -9.05 -11.59 2.32
C GLU A 14 -8.59 -10.80 1.07
N MET A 15 -9.53 -10.30 0.26
CA MET A 15 -9.20 -9.54 -0.94
C MET A 15 -8.72 -8.15 -0.56
N ASN A 16 -7.40 -7.97 -0.43
CA ASN A 16 -6.78 -6.66 -0.30
C ASN A 16 -7.19 -5.77 -1.49
N GLU A 17 -7.98 -4.74 -1.21
CA GLU A 17 -8.27 -3.71 -2.20
C GLU A 17 -7.02 -2.86 -2.44
N GLY A 18 -6.83 -2.45 -3.70
CA GLY A 18 -5.75 -1.54 -4.07
C GLY A 18 -5.86 -0.19 -3.36
N LYS A 19 -4.72 0.47 -3.21
CA LYS A 19 -4.56 1.79 -2.58
C LYS A 19 -5.61 2.79 -3.09
N GLU A 20 -5.86 2.83 -4.39
CA GLU A 20 -6.77 3.78 -5.03
C GLU A 20 -8.19 3.68 -4.48
N LYS A 21 -8.69 2.45 -4.25
CA LYS A 21 -10.03 2.21 -3.70
C LYS A 21 -10.11 2.66 -2.24
N TRP A 22 -9.06 2.39 -1.46
CA TRP A 22 -8.99 2.83 -0.06
C TRP A 22 -8.96 4.36 0.03
N CYS A 23 -8.10 5.03 -0.74
CA CYS A 23 -8.04 6.49 -0.77
C CYS A 23 -9.38 7.11 -1.22
N GLU A 24 -10.05 6.52 -2.20
CA GLU A 24 -11.39 6.96 -2.62
C GLU A 24 -12.42 6.82 -1.49
N ARG A 25 -12.43 5.69 -0.76
CA ARG A 25 -13.35 5.47 0.36
C ARG A 25 -13.14 6.46 1.50
N MET A 26 -11.90 6.70 1.89
CA MET A 26 -11.57 7.65 2.95
C MET A 26 -12.05 9.06 2.61
N ARG A 27 -11.79 9.52 1.38
CA ARG A 27 -12.29 10.81 0.90
C ARG A 27 -13.82 10.88 0.84
N ARG A 28 -14.50 9.79 0.45
CA ARG A 28 -15.98 9.72 0.40
C ARG A 28 -16.64 9.87 1.76
N VAL A 29 -15.97 9.48 2.85
CA VAL A 29 -16.49 9.64 4.22
C VAL A 29 -15.95 10.88 4.94
N GLY A 30 -15.30 11.79 4.20
CA GLY A 30 -14.90 13.12 4.68
C GLY A 30 -13.51 13.20 5.30
N PHE A 31 -12.71 12.13 5.28
CA PHE A 31 -11.32 12.21 5.71
C PHE A 31 -10.49 13.00 4.71
N VAL A 32 -9.54 13.78 5.23
CA VAL A 32 -8.55 14.50 4.43
C VAL A 32 -7.22 13.76 4.51
N GLU A 33 -6.58 13.61 3.35
CA GLU A 33 -5.28 12.96 3.23
C GLU A 33 -4.18 13.86 3.79
N GLU A 34 -3.27 13.26 4.55
CA GLU A 34 -2.13 13.93 5.19
C GLU A 34 -0.82 13.26 4.74
N VAL A 35 0.27 14.02 4.77
CA VAL A 35 1.59 13.54 4.34
C VAL A 35 2.45 13.23 5.55
N PHE A 36 3.17 12.10 5.51
CA PHE A 36 4.15 11.76 6.54
C PHE A 36 5.28 12.79 6.57
N GLY A 37 5.72 13.15 7.78
CA GLY A 37 6.89 14.00 7.97
C GLY A 37 8.16 13.35 7.38
N GLU A 38 9.05 14.18 6.85
CA GLU A 38 10.30 13.72 6.22
C GLU A 38 11.17 12.89 7.18
N ASP A 39 11.19 13.25 8.47
CA ASP A 39 11.91 12.52 9.51
C ASP A 39 11.38 11.08 9.66
N THR A 40 10.06 10.91 9.71
CA THR A 40 9.41 9.59 9.76
C THR A 40 9.75 8.76 8.53
N ILE A 41 9.75 9.38 7.34
CA ILE A 41 10.12 8.70 6.09
C ILE A 41 11.59 8.25 6.14
N ASN A 42 12.49 9.10 6.64
CA ASN A 42 13.91 8.80 6.75
C ASN A 42 14.21 7.70 7.79
N GLU A 43 13.48 7.69 8.90
CA GLU A 43 13.55 6.61 9.90
C GLU A 43 13.09 5.28 9.31
N ALA A 44 11.97 5.26 8.58
CA ALA A 44 11.48 4.06 7.92
C ALA A 44 12.45 3.55 6.84
N ARG A 45 13.09 4.44 6.06
CA ARG A 45 14.18 4.07 5.14
C ARG A 45 15.37 3.47 5.89
N THR A 46 15.72 4.04 7.04
CA THR A 46 16.82 3.54 7.87
C THR A 46 16.50 2.16 8.47
N LEU A 47 15.24 1.92 8.84
CA LEU A 47 14.77 0.60 9.28
C LEU A 47 14.90 -0.44 8.17
N LEU A 48 14.45 -0.13 6.95
CA LEU A 48 14.50 -1.05 5.82
C LEU A 48 15.93 -1.47 5.45
N ARG A 49 16.93 -0.59 5.64
CA ARG A 49 18.36 -0.92 5.42
C ARG A 49 18.90 -2.03 6.32
N LYS A 50 18.19 -2.40 7.40
CA LYS A 50 18.54 -3.54 8.25
C LYS A 50 18.11 -4.89 7.65
N TYR A 51 17.28 -4.85 6.60
CA TYR A 51 16.79 -6.01 5.88
C TYR A 51 17.45 -6.12 4.51
N ASP A 52 16.99 -7.06 3.69
CA ASP A 52 17.48 -7.29 2.34
C ASP A 52 17.37 -6.02 1.47
N SER A 53 18.40 -5.75 0.66
CA SER A 53 18.53 -4.53 -0.16
C SER A 53 17.50 -4.43 -1.29
N ASN A 54 16.70 -5.48 -1.54
CA ASN A 54 15.60 -5.45 -2.49
C ASN A 54 14.35 -4.74 -1.96
N TRP A 55 14.34 -4.34 -0.67
CA TRP A 55 13.27 -3.52 -0.11
C TRP A 55 13.48 -2.04 -0.43
N GLU A 56 12.42 -1.39 -0.92
CA GLU A 56 12.40 0.04 -1.19
C GLU A 56 11.13 0.68 -0.62
N MET A 57 11.25 1.92 -0.12
CA MET A 57 10.10 2.75 0.23
C MET A 57 10.03 3.96 -0.69
N ARG A 58 8.87 4.15 -1.34
CA ARG A 58 8.64 5.21 -2.33
C ARG A 58 7.48 6.09 -1.89
N VAL A 59 7.67 7.41 -1.98
CA VAL A 59 6.59 8.38 -1.77
C VAL A 59 5.83 8.49 -3.08
N GLU A 60 4.52 8.33 -3.04
CA GLU A 60 3.68 8.46 -4.23
C GLU A 60 3.13 9.89 -4.35
N GLU A 61 3.40 10.53 -5.49
CA GLU A 61 3.12 11.97 -5.70
C GLU A 61 1.63 12.33 -5.66
N LYS A 62 0.75 11.39 -6.04
CA LYS A 62 -0.67 11.68 -6.27
C LYS A 62 -1.51 11.75 -5.00
N ASP A 63 -1.19 10.90 -4.02
CA ASP A 63 -2.00 10.67 -2.82
C ASP A 63 -1.14 10.77 -1.53
N GLY A 64 0.14 11.16 -1.60
CA GLY A 64 1.01 11.25 -0.40
C GLY A 64 1.26 9.93 0.35
N CYS A 65 0.71 8.82 -0.15
CA CYS A 65 0.90 7.48 0.36
C CYS A 65 2.36 7.01 0.22
N LEU A 66 2.80 6.16 1.14
CA LEU A 66 4.07 5.48 1.07
C LEU A 66 3.86 4.06 0.54
N GLY A 67 4.49 3.74 -0.59
CA GLY A 67 4.53 2.38 -1.13
C GLY A 67 5.73 1.60 -0.60
N LEU A 68 5.51 0.37 -0.18
CA LEU A 68 6.55 -0.62 0.09
C LEU A 68 6.73 -1.51 -1.13
N TRP A 69 7.98 -1.66 -1.58
CA TRP A 69 8.33 -2.35 -2.80
C TRP A 69 9.36 -3.45 -2.53
N TRP A 70 9.17 -4.58 -3.21
CA TRP A 70 10.13 -5.69 -3.23
C TRP A 70 10.54 -5.97 -4.67
N LYS A 71 11.84 -5.85 -4.98
CA LYS A 71 12.38 -6.09 -6.33
C LYS A 71 11.64 -5.30 -7.42
N GLY A 72 11.33 -4.03 -7.14
CA GLY A 72 10.62 -3.17 -8.08
C GLY A 72 9.12 -3.50 -8.27
N GLN A 73 8.52 -4.34 -7.42
CA GLN A 73 7.07 -4.58 -7.40
C GLN A 73 6.43 -3.98 -6.13
N PRO A 74 5.30 -3.27 -6.24
CA PRO A 74 4.58 -2.78 -5.07
C PRO A 74 3.95 -3.96 -4.32
N VAL A 75 4.14 -4.04 -3.01
CA VAL A 75 3.58 -5.13 -2.19
C VAL A 75 2.67 -4.64 -1.08
N SER A 76 2.81 -3.38 -0.65
CA SER A 76 1.97 -2.77 0.37
C SER A 76 1.99 -1.25 0.27
N PHE A 77 1.07 -0.57 0.94
CA PHE A 77 1.04 0.87 1.06
C PHE A 77 0.69 1.31 2.48
N CYS A 78 1.05 2.54 2.83
CA CYS A 78 0.68 3.20 4.08
C CYS A 78 0.16 4.62 3.77
N SER A 79 -0.94 5.01 4.41
CA SER A 79 -1.60 6.31 4.22
C SER A 79 -1.95 6.92 5.57
N LEU A 80 -2.07 8.25 5.61
CA LEU A 80 -2.39 9.02 6.81
C LEU A 80 -3.60 9.91 6.53
N TRP A 81 -4.52 9.98 7.48
CA TRP A 81 -5.82 10.65 7.33
C TRP A 81 -6.20 11.40 8.60
N LYS A 82 -6.94 12.51 8.44
CA LYS A 82 -7.49 13.32 9.53
C LYS A 82 -9.00 13.53 9.39
#